data_AF-A0A7K0TPW4-F1
#
_entry.id   AF-A0A7K0TPW4-F1
#
_cell.length_a   1.000
_cell.length_b   1.000
_cell.length_c   1.000
_cell.angle_alpha   90.00
_cell.angle_beta   90.00
_cell.angle_gamma   90.00
#
_symmetry.space_group_name_H-M   'P 1'
#
loop_
_entity.id
_entity.type
_entity.pdbx_description
1 polymer ?
#
loop_
_entity_poly.entity_id
_entity_poly.type
_entity_poly.pdbx_seq_one_letter_code
_entity_poly.pdbx_strand_id
1 'polypeptide(L)' 'MIREIDADIVGVLESYNRLPEIARKTGYPYYNVGLQLLSKFPILEPSGAEGLYSLIEVEPGYVVAFFNTHLDYVKYGPS' A
#
# COMPACT_ATOMS: atom_id res chain seq x y z
N MET A 1 -4.68 -14.97 9.93
CA MET A 1 -3.55 -14.35 9.20
C MET A 1 -4.06 -13.60 7.98
N ILE A 2 -3.33 -12.65 7.36
CA ILE A 2 -3.86 -11.74 6.32
C ILE A 2 -4.59 -12.41 5.14
N ARG A 3 -4.25 -13.67 4.83
CA ARG A 3 -4.94 -14.51 3.84
C ARG A 3 -6.37 -14.87 4.21
N GLU A 4 -6.74 -14.81 5.48
CA GLU A 4 -8.09 -15.10 5.99
C GLU A 4 -9.01 -13.87 5.92
N ILE A 5 -8.46 -12.67 5.77
CA ILE A 5 -9.21 -11.41 5.71
C ILE A 5 -9.64 -11.10 4.26
N ASP A 6 -8.97 -11.71 3.27
CA ASP A 6 -9.17 -11.51 1.82
C ASP A 6 -9.19 -10.04 1.38
N ALA A 7 -8.40 -9.19 2.03
CA ALA A 7 -8.31 -7.77 1.70
C ALA A 7 -7.79 -7.56 0.28
N ASP A 8 -8.37 -6.62 -0.47
CA ASP A 8 -7.93 -6.32 -1.83
C ASP A 8 -6.63 -5.49 -1.87
N ILE A 9 -6.49 -4.59 -0.90
CA ILE A 9 -5.34 -3.71 -0.74
C ILE A 9 -4.98 -3.70 0.74
N VAL A 10 -3.68 -3.72 1.04
CA VAL A 10 -3.15 -3.67 2.41
C VAL A 10 -2.12 -2.55 2.50
N GLY A 11 -2.37 -1.60 3.40
CA GLY A 11 -1.36 -0.67 3.89
C GLY A 11 -0.50 -1.34 4.96
N VAL A 12 0.82 -1.22 4.80
CA VAL A 12 1.80 -1.69 5.77
C VAL A 12 2.54 -0.48 6.32
N LEU A 13 2.91 -0.51 7.59
CA LEU A 13 3.77 0.50 8.19
C LEU A 13 5.05 -0.16 8.64
N GLU A 14 6.16 0.58 8.52
CA GLU A 14 7.48 0.14 8.96
C GLU A 14 7.84 -1.28 8.48
N SER A 15 7.69 -1.57 7.18
CA SER A 15 8.04 -2.91 6.68
C SER A 15 9.54 -3.22 6.71
N TYR A 16 10.40 -2.21 6.94
CA TYR A 16 11.87 -2.35 6.95
C TYR A 16 12.41 -3.07 5.70
N ASN A 17 11.95 -2.66 4.50
CA ASN A 17 12.26 -3.27 3.20
C ASN A 17 11.80 -4.73 3.01
N ARG A 18 10.93 -5.25 3.88
CA ARG A 18 10.43 -6.64 3.79
C ARG A 18 9.17 -6.78 2.93
N LEU A 19 8.66 -5.69 2.37
CA LEU A 19 7.44 -5.70 1.56
C LEU A 19 7.45 -6.72 0.41
N PRO A 20 8.54 -6.91 -0.37
CA PRO A 20 8.59 -7.95 -1.41
C PRO A 20 8.51 -9.37 -0.84
N GLU A 21 9.15 -9.62 0.31
CA GLU A 21 9.08 -10.91 1.02
C GLU A 21 7.64 -11.19 1.48
N ILE A 22 6.97 -10.17 2.03
CA ILE A 22 5.59 -10.25 2.49
C ILE A 22 4.68 -10.53 1.29
N ALA A 23 4.77 -9.75 0.21
CA ALA A 23 3.97 -9.93 -1.02
C ALA A 23 4.03 -11.37 -1.53
N ARG A 24 5.24 -11.95 -1.64
CA ARG A 24 5.46 -13.35 -2.04
C ARG A 24 4.82 -14.34 -1.07
N LYS A 25 4.91 -14.09 0.24
CA LYS A 25 4.32 -14.96 1.27
C LYS A 25 2.81 -14.83 1.34
N THR A 26 2.22 -13.72 0.94
CA THR A 26 0.77 -13.49 1.06
C THR A 26 0.04 -13.75 -0.24
N GLY A 27 0.73 -13.71 -1.38
CA GLY A 27 0.15 -13.91 -2.71
C GLY A 27 -0.33 -12.62 -3.37
N TYR A 28 0.09 -11.44 -2.87
CA TYR A 28 -0.24 -10.17 -3.53
C TYR A 28 0.70 -9.97 -4.72
N PRO A 29 0.18 -9.81 -5.95
CA PRO A 29 0.98 -9.69 -7.16
C PRO A 29 1.66 -8.32 -7.29
N TYR A 30 1.09 -7.26 -6.70
CA TYR A 30 1.62 -5.91 -6.78
C TYR A 30 2.02 -5.40 -5.39
N TYR A 31 3.13 -4.68 -5.33
CA TYR A 31 3.58 -4.00 -4.12
C TYR A 31 4.30 -2.69 -4.45
N ASN A 32 4.27 -1.76 -3.50
CA ASN A 32 4.94 -0.47 -3.60
C ASN A 32 5.74 -0.21 -2.31
N VAL A 33 7.07 -0.14 -2.41
CA VAL A 33 7.93 0.03 -1.23
C VAL A 33 7.87 1.46 -0.69
N GLY A 34 7.77 2.48 -1.54
CA GLY A 34 7.71 3.88 -1.11
C GLY A 34 6.43 4.18 -0.31
N LEU A 35 5.29 3.74 -0.83
CA LEU A 35 3.97 3.92 -0.21
C LEU A 35 3.60 2.80 0.77
N GLN A 36 4.43 1.77 0.88
CA GLN A 36 4.25 0.61 1.75
C GLN A 36 2.90 -0.11 1.51
N LEU A 37 2.61 -0.44 0.25
CA LEU A 37 1.35 -1.06 -0.18
C LEU A 37 1.55 -2.49 -0.71
N LEU A 38 0.56 -3.34 -0.47
CA LEU A 38 0.32 -4.59 -1.18
C LEU A 38 -1.05 -4.51 -1.86
N SER A 39 -1.18 -5.02 -3.08
CA SER A 39 -2.43 -4.91 -3.83
C SER A 39 -2.67 -6.14 -4.72
N LYS A 40 -3.95 -6.54 -4.85
CA LYS A 40 -4.40 -7.48 -5.88
C LYS A 40 -4.42 -6.82 -7.28
N PHE A 41 -4.50 -5.49 -7.33
CA PHE A 41 -4.62 -4.67 -8.53
C PHE A 41 -3.35 -3.87 -8.85
N PRO A 42 -3.10 -3.47 -10.12
CA PRO A 42 -1.97 -2.62 -10.48
C PRO A 42 -1.91 -1.33 -9.66
N ILE A 43 -0.70 -0.98 -9.24
CA ILE A 43 -0.40 0.26 -8.52
C ILE A 43 0.23 1.23 -9.52
N LEU A 44 -0.42 2.36 -9.76
CA LEU A 44 0.06 3.41 -10.62
C LEU A 44 0.60 4.57 -9.76
N GLU A 45 1.81 5.01 -10.06
CA GLU A 45 2.42 6.20 -9.47
C GLU A 45 2.35 7.35 -10.48
N PRO A 46 1.32 8.23 -10.39
CA PRO A 46 1.22 9.33 -11.33
C PRO A 46 2.34 10.35 -11.10
N SER A 47 2.79 10.96 -12.21
CA SER A 47 3.74 12.08 -12.15
C SER A 47 3.18 13.21 -11.28
N GLY A 48 4.02 13.78 -10.41
CA GLY A 48 3.62 14.82 -9.47
C GLY A 48 2.94 14.32 -8.18
N ALA A 49 2.80 13.00 -7.98
CA ALA A 49 2.30 12.46 -6.71
C ALA A 49 3.31 12.57 -5.55
N GLU A 50 4.60 12.75 -5.87
CA GLU A 50 5.69 12.92 -4.89
C GLU A 50 5.75 11.83 -3.80
N GLY A 51 5.29 10.61 -4.12
CA GLY A 51 5.23 9.51 -3.16
C GLY A 51 4.19 9.71 -2.04
N LEU A 52 3.18 10.58 -2.25
CA LEU A 52 2.11 10.84 -1.28
C LEU A 52 0.90 9.93 -1.46
N TYR A 53 0.64 9.48 -2.69
CA TYR A 53 -0.48 8.63 -3.03
C TYR A 53 -0.20 7.77 -4.26
N SER A 54 -1.01 6.72 -4.42
CA SER A 54 -1.08 5.94 -5.65
C SER A 54 -2.49 5.92 -6.21
N LEU A 55 -2.59 5.58 -7.49
CA LEU A 55 -3.85 5.24 -8.13
C LEU A 55 -3.89 3.73 -8.31
N ILE A 56 -4.93 3.09 -7.78
CA ILE A 56 -5.14 1.66 -7.92
C ILE A 56 -6.11 1.43 -9.07
N GLU A 57 -5.66 0.77 -10.13
CA GLU A 57 -6.48 0.48 -11.30
C GLU A 57 -7.33 -0.77 -11.05
N VAL A 58 -8.57 -0.58 -10.62
CA VAL A 58 -9.48 -1.67 -10.24
C VAL A 58 -10.20 -2.28 -11.45
N GLU A 59 -10.36 -1.49 -12.51
CA GLU A 59 -10.81 -1.90 -13.84
C GLU A 59 -10.07 -1.06 -14.89
N PRO A 60 -9.94 -1.50 -16.16
CA PRO A 60 -9.24 -0.73 -17.19
C PRO A 60 -9.75 0.71 -17.30
N GLY A 61 -8.90 1.69 -16.98
CA GLY A 61 -9.24 3.12 -17.00
C GLY A 61 -10.03 3.62 -15.78
N TYR A 62 -10.37 2.78 -14.81
CA TYR A 62 -11.02 3.16 -13.56
C TYR A 62 -10.05 3.02 -12.40
N VAL A 63 -9.78 4.15 -11.74
CA VAL A 63 -8.79 4.21 -10.67
C VAL A 63 -9.40 4.71 -9.37
N VAL A 64 -8.88 4.19 -8.26
CA VAL A 64 -9.17 4.68 -6.91
C VAL A 64 -7.88 5.27 -6.33
N ALA A 65 -7.95 6.49 -5.81
CA ALA A 65 -6.82 7.08 -5.10
C ALA A 65 -6.64 6.42 -3.72
N PHE A 66 -5.43 5.98 -3.42
CA PHE A 66 -5.11 5.30 -2.17
C PHE A 66 -3.95 6.00 -1.44
N PHE A 67 -4.15 6.23 -0.15
CA PHE A 67 -3.24 6.92 0.74
C PHE A 67 -2.93 6.00 1.93
N ASN A 68 -1.66 5.72 2.18
CA ASN A 68 -1.20 5.00 3.35
C ASN A 68 -0.27 5.91 4.15
N THR A 69 -0.86 6.63 5.09
CA THR A 69 -0.16 7.69 5.83
C THR A 69 0.32 7.16 7.18
N HIS A 70 1.62 7.29 7.42
CA HIS A 70 2.21 7.15 8.74
C HIS A 70 2.33 8.53 9.39
N LEU A 71 1.62 8.77 10.49
CA LEU A 71 1.71 10.04 11.21
C LEU A 71 2.76 9.95 12.32
N ASP A 72 3.50 11.04 12.53
CA ASP A 72 4.49 11.11 13.60
C ASP A 72 3.84 10.93 14.97
N TYR A 73 4.32 9.92 15.69
CA TYR A 73 3.87 9.57 17.04
C TYR A 73 4.00 10.75 18.03
N VAL A 74 4.99 11.61 17.86
CA VAL A 74 5.29 12.71 18.80
C VAL A 74 4.16 13.74 18.89
N LYS A 75 3.42 13.98 17.80
CA LYS A 75 2.36 15.00 17.77
C LYS A 75 0.95 14.43 17.98
N TYR A 76 0.76 13.15 17.68
CA TYR A 76 -0.58 12.54 17.60
C TYR A 76 -0.72 11.23 18.38
N GLY A 77 0.26 10.88 19.21
CA GLY A 77 0.19 9.71 20.10
C GLY A 77 -0.75 9.92 21.30
N PRO A 78 -1.17 8.84 21.98
CA PRO A 78 -1.94 8.93 23.23
C PRO A 78 -1.18 9.69 24.32
N SER A 79 -1.91 10.49 25.11
CA SER A 79 -1.39 11.16 26.31
C SER A 79 -1.19 10.19 27.47
#